data_AF-J3DYS6-F1
#
_entry.id   AF-J3DYS6-F1
#
_cell.length_a   1.000
_cell.length_b   1.000
_cell.length_c   1.000
_cell.angle_alpha   90.00
_cell.angle_beta   90.00
_cell.angle_gamma   90.00
#
_symmetry.space_group_name_H-M   'P 1'
#
loop_
_entity.id
_entity.type
_entity.pdbx_description
1 polymer ?
#
loop_
_entity_poly.entity_id
_entity_poly.type
_entity_poly.pdbx_seq_one_letter_code
_entity_poly.pdbx_strand_id
1 'polypeptide(L)'
;MGCVGVLFMVLWLSFNFNHGERIQHNDGLGWDGSAYADWAQRDSIEILNSHTVSEYYIGRLLPSIIIHNTTKLLGYDITSTPRVIHAFYLFNVGLLVIAAGLLILIGRHYQWRMPIYFLGFSALFFNYPVLTNLSYNPTLTDISGYVLGLGIFYAYIKNRFALLVVLSFLCCFVWPTMLYGALPMIMLGRASVANRPPSLHSHLLALLVAISLIALAAYLYANGLRQSLGTTVFKKEILPLSIILFITYIYLALKPMIDVPAYLRASKYIKVAPVVVGILLYVSVKAIVFHFSDRTPGPLTITSYLGLFTQASLSNPLINVVAHAMHYGPFYMIAILLWPRIAAQAKAEGLGLSVFIALFAFLSIGSESRQFLNAWPALAMLTCQALNQLGDERKVDWWFTYAVAGMALILSRFWLSINVGPWTGNFQAFPDQMLYMYSGPWISHQMYGVFLAVTLLCFISLLTLLRQPSSSPVRTSTQEV
;
A
#
# COMPACT_ATOMS: atom_id res chain seq x y z
N MET A 1 23.46 -2.24 -7.45
CA MET A 1 22.80 -2.04 -6.14
C MET A 1 23.89 -2.04 -5.08
N GLY A 2 23.84 -1.16 -4.09
CA GLY A 2 24.86 -1.18 -3.03
C GLY A 2 24.75 -2.50 -2.27
N CYS A 3 25.81 -3.32 -2.30
CA CYS A 3 25.87 -4.62 -1.63
C CYS A 3 25.46 -4.52 -0.15
N VAL A 4 25.68 -3.36 0.48
CA VAL A 4 25.35 -3.05 1.88
C VAL A 4 23.86 -3.15 2.19
N GLY A 5 22.97 -2.60 1.36
CA GLY A 5 21.53 -2.61 1.65
C GLY A 5 20.91 -4.00 1.54
N VAL A 6 21.36 -4.77 0.53
CA VAL A 6 20.97 -6.17 0.37
C VAL A 6 21.54 -7.03 1.49
N LEU A 7 22.82 -6.84 1.84
CA LEU A 7 23.44 -7.54 2.96
C LEU A 7 22.71 -7.26 4.28
N PHE A 8 22.36 -6.00 4.56
CA PHE A 8 21.56 -5.64 5.72
C PHE A 8 20.23 -6.39 5.73
N MET A 9 19.48 -6.41 4.62
CA MET A 9 18.21 -7.15 4.53
C MET A 9 18.40 -8.66 4.78
N VAL A 10 19.42 -9.27 4.19
CA VAL A 10 19.71 -10.70 4.38
C VAL A 10 20.03 -10.98 5.85
N LEU A 11 20.90 -10.19 6.47
CA LEU A 11 21.26 -10.36 7.88
C LEU A 11 20.04 -10.13 8.80
N TRP A 12 19.25 -9.09 8.54
CA TRP A 12 18.07 -8.75 9.32
C TRP A 12 17.01 -9.85 9.26
N LEU A 13 16.69 -10.34 8.06
CA LEU A 13 15.71 -11.42 7.87
C LEU A 13 16.22 -12.75 8.45
N SER A 14 17.51 -13.04 8.31
CA SER A 14 18.12 -14.25 8.89
C SER A 14 18.08 -14.21 10.41
N PHE A 15 18.36 -13.06 11.03
CA PHE A 15 18.26 -12.88 12.47
C PHE A 15 16.82 -13.08 12.95
N ASN A 16 15.86 -12.43 12.28
CA ASN A 16 14.45 -12.46 12.65
C ASN A 16 13.77 -13.82 12.45
N PHE A 17 14.32 -14.68 11.60
CA PHE A 17 13.80 -16.03 11.40
C PHE A 17 13.69 -16.80 12.73
N ASN A 18 14.74 -16.75 13.56
CA ASN A 18 14.78 -17.46 14.85
C ASN A 18 14.62 -16.55 16.07
N HIS A 19 14.96 -15.26 15.98
CA HIS A 19 15.06 -14.36 17.14
C HIS A 19 14.09 -13.17 17.07
N GLY A 20 13.33 -13.05 15.98
CA GLY A 20 12.40 -11.93 15.82
C GLY A 20 11.22 -12.05 16.78
N GLU A 21 10.75 -10.91 17.28
CA GLU A 21 9.51 -10.85 18.05
C GLU A 21 8.34 -11.39 17.21
N ARG A 22 7.37 -12.01 17.89
CA ARG A 22 6.11 -12.49 17.30
C ARG A 22 4.95 -11.88 18.05
N ILE A 23 3.84 -11.67 17.35
CA ILE A 23 2.62 -11.18 17.97
C ILE A 23 2.18 -12.08 19.14
N GLN A 24 1.87 -11.48 20.29
CA GLN A 24 1.53 -12.23 21.51
C GLN A 24 0.14 -12.92 21.47
N HIS A 25 -0.63 -12.70 20.40
CA HIS A 25 -1.97 -13.25 20.25
C HIS A 25 -1.95 -14.54 19.43
N ASN A 26 -2.74 -15.55 19.84
CA ASN A 26 -2.83 -16.87 19.21
C ASN A 26 -1.46 -17.51 18.91
N ASP A 27 -0.60 -17.60 19.93
CA ASP A 27 0.72 -18.26 19.85
C ASP A 27 1.63 -17.77 18.70
N GLY A 28 1.58 -16.47 18.37
CA GLY A 28 2.38 -15.90 17.27
C GLY A 28 1.66 -15.77 15.95
N LEU A 29 0.40 -16.22 15.84
CA LEU A 29 -0.39 -16.19 14.59
C LEU A 29 -1.23 -14.92 14.42
N GLY A 30 -1.53 -14.22 15.52
CA GLY A 30 -2.40 -13.04 15.50
C GLY A 30 -3.85 -13.38 15.17
N TRP A 31 -4.62 -12.40 14.69
CA TRP A 31 -6.04 -12.56 14.32
C TRP A 31 -6.18 -13.38 13.02
N ASP A 32 -6.25 -12.72 11.86
CA ASP A 32 -6.43 -13.38 10.56
C ASP A 32 -5.37 -14.47 10.28
N GLY A 33 -4.14 -14.29 10.79
CA GLY A 33 -3.05 -15.26 10.60
C GLY A 33 -3.29 -16.63 11.21
N SER A 34 -4.11 -16.72 12.27
CA SER A 34 -4.50 -18.01 12.86
C SER A 34 -5.31 -18.86 11.88
N ALA A 35 -6.25 -18.25 11.17
CA ALA A 35 -7.04 -18.92 10.14
C ALA A 35 -6.16 -19.31 8.92
N TYR A 36 -5.27 -18.42 8.49
CA TYR A 36 -4.35 -18.72 7.38
C TYR A 36 -3.41 -19.88 7.70
N ALA A 37 -2.95 -19.99 8.94
CA ALA A 37 -2.11 -21.09 9.38
C ALA A 37 -2.87 -22.43 9.45
N ASP A 38 -4.08 -22.45 10.00
CA ASP A 38 -4.95 -23.65 10.00
C ASP A 38 -5.15 -24.18 8.58
N TRP A 39 -5.48 -23.29 7.64
CA TRP A 39 -5.66 -23.68 6.24
C TRP A 39 -4.39 -24.12 5.53
N ALA A 40 -3.22 -23.64 5.95
CA ALA A 40 -1.96 -24.12 5.40
C ALA A 40 -1.65 -25.55 5.87
N GLN A 41 -2.17 -25.96 7.03
CA GLN A 41 -1.92 -27.29 7.61
C GLN A 41 -2.89 -28.37 7.09
N ARG A 42 -4.05 -27.99 6.54
CA ARG A 42 -5.09 -28.89 6.04
C ARG A 42 -5.04 -29.03 4.52
N ASP A 43 -5.61 -30.12 3.99
CA ASP A 43 -5.66 -30.35 2.54
C ASP A 43 -6.49 -29.25 1.84
N SER A 44 -5.91 -28.60 0.83
CA SER A 44 -6.52 -27.46 0.17
C SER A 44 -7.84 -27.80 -0.54
N ILE A 45 -8.00 -29.03 -1.03
CA ILE A 45 -9.23 -29.49 -1.69
C ILE A 45 -10.32 -29.68 -0.64
N GLU A 46 -9.97 -30.25 0.51
CA GLU A 46 -10.89 -30.41 1.64
C GLU A 46 -11.43 -29.05 2.12
N ILE A 47 -10.57 -28.05 2.29
CA ILE A 47 -10.97 -26.71 2.75
C ILE A 47 -11.92 -26.03 1.76
N LEU A 48 -11.64 -26.14 0.46
CA LEU A 48 -12.51 -25.54 -0.56
C LEU A 48 -13.87 -26.23 -0.60
N ASN A 49 -13.89 -27.56 -0.49
CA ASN A 49 -15.13 -28.34 -0.56
C ASN A 49 -15.92 -28.38 0.76
N SER A 50 -15.33 -27.96 1.89
CA SER A 50 -16.04 -27.95 3.17
C SER A 50 -17.12 -26.87 3.24
N HIS A 51 -17.04 -25.83 2.40
CA HIS A 51 -17.92 -24.65 2.45
C HIS A 51 -18.00 -24.04 3.85
N THR A 52 -16.89 -24.00 4.59
CA THR A 52 -16.79 -23.44 5.96
C THR A 52 -15.99 -22.14 6.02
N VAL A 53 -15.56 -21.61 4.88
CA VAL A 53 -14.72 -20.41 4.80
C VAL A 53 -15.58 -19.26 4.31
N SER A 54 -15.55 -18.12 5.02
CA SER A 54 -16.36 -16.96 4.64
C SER A 54 -15.90 -16.29 3.34
N GLU A 55 -16.79 -15.52 2.70
CA GLU A 55 -16.46 -14.75 1.48
C GLU A 55 -15.21 -13.88 1.68
N TYR A 56 -15.05 -13.30 2.88
CA TYR A 56 -13.89 -12.50 3.23
C TYR A 56 -12.58 -13.30 3.12
N TYR A 57 -12.58 -14.55 3.55
CA TYR A 57 -11.36 -15.36 3.62
C TYR A 57 -11.07 -16.15 2.34
N ILE A 58 -12.09 -16.56 1.57
CA ILE A 58 -11.85 -17.21 0.25
C ILE A 58 -11.00 -16.31 -0.64
N GLY A 59 -11.25 -14.99 -0.63
CA GLY A 59 -10.44 -14.01 -1.36
C GLY A 59 -9.02 -13.79 -0.83
N ARG A 60 -8.59 -14.52 0.20
CA ARG A 60 -7.26 -14.39 0.85
C ARG A 60 -6.56 -15.74 1.05
N LEU A 61 -7.12 -16.82 0.49
CA LEU A 61 -6.70 -18.19 0.76
C LEU A 61 -5.45 -18.63 0.00
N LEU A 62 -5.08 -17.95 -1.08
CA LEU A 62 -4.02 -18.40 -2.00
C LEU A 62 -2.66 -18.62 -1.31
N PRO A 63 -2.17 -17.74 -0.42
CA PRO A 63 -0.88 -17.96 0.26
C PRO A 63 -0.86 -19.26 1.08
N SER A 64 -1.93 -19.56 1.82
CA SER A 64 -2.06 -20.80 2.60
C SER A 64 -2.02 -22.04 1.71
N ILE A 65 -2.72 -22.01 0.55
CA ILE A 65 -2.69 -23.10 -0.43
C ILE A 65 -1.29 -23.30 -0.99
N ILE A 66 -0.58 -22.23 -1.36
CA ILE A 66 0.79 -22.33 -1.88
C ILE A 66 1.69 -22.97 -0.82
N ILE A 67 1.59 -22.53 0.43
CA ILE A 67 2.40 -23.06 1.53
C ILE A 67 2.11 -24.54 1.74
N HIS A 68 0.84 -24.93 1.88
CA HIS A 68 0.45 -26.35 2.04
C HIS A 68 1.07 -27.25 0.97
N ASN A 69 0.88 -26.89 -0.30
CA ASN A 69 1.33 -27.72 -1.41
C ASN A 69 2.85 -27.75 -1.53
N THR A 70 3.53 -26.63 -1.26
CA THR A 70 4.99 -26.55 -1.31
C THR A 70 5.61 -27.37 -0.16
N THR A 71 5.08 -27.27 1.05
CA THR A 71 5.62 -28.02 2.20
C THR A 71 5.35 -29.51 2.08
N LYS A 72 4.18 -29.90 1.59
CA LYS A 72 3.85 -31.29 1.23
C LYS A 72 4.80 -31.85 0.16
N LEU A 73 5.08 -31.08 -0.90
CA LEU A 73 6.02 -31.47 -1.96
C LEU A 73 7.45 -31.66 -1.43
N LEU A 74 7.89 -30.79 -0.51
CA LEU A 74 9.22 -30.81 0.07
C LEU A 74 9.36 -31.76 1.27
N GLY A 75 8.28 -32.40 1.72
CA GLY A 75 8.26 -33.21 2.94
C GLY A 75 8.53 -32.41 4.22
N TYR A 76 8.26 -31.10 4.22
CA TYR A 76 8.43 -30.24 5.39
C TYR A 76 7.17 -30.25 6.26
N ASP A 77 7.26 -30.83 7.45
CA ASP A 77 6.15 -30.94 8.39
C ASP A 77 5.86 -29.60 9.08
N ILE A 78 4.67 -29.06 8.83
CA ILE A 78 4.17 -27.78 9.40
C ILE A 78 3.08 -27.95 10.45
N THR A 79 2.93 -29.14 11.05
CA THR A 79 1.87 -29.43 12.03
C THR A 79 1.94 -28.57 13.31
N SER A 80 3.12 -28.07 13.69
CA SER A 80 3.27 -27.19 14.84
C SER A 80 3.25 -25.70 14.49
N THR A 81 2.70 -24.87 15.39
CA THR A 81 2.59 -23.41 15.22
C THR A 81 3.91 -22.74 14.83
N PRO A 82 5.07 -23.01 15.47
CA PRO A 82 6.33 -22.40 15.06
C PRO A 82 6.75 -22.78 13.63
N ARG A 83 6.48 -24.02 13.20
CA ARG A 83 6.88 -24.49 11.87
C ARG A 83 6.02 -23.92 10.75
N VAL A 84 4.71 -23.76 10.96
CA VAL A 84 3.85 -23.06 9.98
C VAL A 84 4.23 -21.58 9.90
N ILE A 85 4.53 -20.92 11.02
CA ILE A 85 5.06 -19.54 11.05
C ILE A 85 6.36 -19.45 10.23
N HIS A 86 7.31 -20.38 10.40
CA HIS A 86 8.53 -20.42 9.60
C HIS A 86 8.27 -20.62 8.10
N ALA A 87 7.30 -21.46 7.73
CA ALA A 87 6.93 -21.67 6.34
C ALA A 87 6.40 -20.38 5.69
N PHE A 88 5.50 -19.66 6.37
CA PHE A 88 5.02 -18.35 5.94
C PHE A 88 6.17 -17.32 5.85
N TYR A 89 7.07 -17.31 6.84
CA TYR A 89 8.23 -16.43 6.84
C TYR A 89 9.12 -16.65 5.61
N LEU A 90 9.51 -17.89 5.33
CA LEU A 90 10.34 -18.24 4.18
C LEU A 90 9.65 -17.91 2.85
N PHE A 91 8.34 -18.16 2.77
CA PHE A 91 7.54 -17.77 1.62
C PHE A 91 7.58 -16.25 1.38
N ASN A 92 7.38 -15.45 2.43
CA ASN A 92 7.47 -13.99 2.33
C ASN A 92 8.87 -13.50 1.95
N VAL A 93 9.94 -14.12 2.47
CA VAL A 93 11.32 -13.82 2.05
C VAL A 93 11.51 -14.11 0.55
N GLY A 94 11.01 -15.24 0.06
CA GLY A 94 11.03 -15.57 -1.37
C GLY A 94 10.31 -14.52 -2.22
N LEU A 95 9.16 -14.04 -1.77
CA LEU A 95 8.43 -12.95 -2.41
C LEU A 95 9.24 -11.64 -2.45
N LEU A 96 9.96 -11.29 -1.37
CA LEU A 96 10.83 -10.11 -1.36
C LEU A 96 11.99 -10.21 -2.36
N VAL A 97 12.52 -11.41 -2.60
CA VAL A 97 13.52 -11.63 -3.67
C VAL A 97 12.91 -11.35 -5.04
N ILE A 98 11.68 -11.81 -5.29
CA ILE A 98 10.93 -11.48 -6.51
C ILE A 98 10.73 -9.96 -6.64
N ALA A 99 10.38 -9.29 -5.55
CA ALA A 99 10.22 -7.82 -5.51
C ALA A 99 11.50 -7.09 -5.90
N ALA A 100 12.67 -7.56 -5.43
CA ALA A 100 13.96 -6.99 -5.78
C ALA A 100 14.28 -7.18 -7.27
N GLY A 101 13.94 -8.35 -7.84
CA GLY A 101 14.01 -8.60 -9.28
C GLY A 101 13.13 -7.64 -10.09
N LEU A 102 11.86 -7.47 -9.67
CA LEU A 102 10.93 -6.54 -10.29
C LEU A 102 11.42 -5.08 -10.23
N LEU A 103 11.98 -4.65 -9.10
CA LEU A 103 12.60 -3.32 -8.96
C LEU A 103 13.70 -3.09 -10.01
N ILE A 104 14.57 -4.08 -10.24
CA ILE A 104 15.61 -3.99 -11.28
C ILE A 104 14.97 -3.84 -12.66
N LEU A 105 13.95 -4.64 -12.97
CA LEU A 105 13.28 -4.62 -14.27
C LEU A 105 12.53 -3.31 -14.53
N ILE A 106 11.90 -2.73 -13.50
CA ILE A 106 11.22 -1.43 -13.54
C ILE A 106 12.25 -0.31 -13.69
N GLY A 107 13.32 -0.31 -12.90
CA GLY A 107 14.36 0.70 -13.02
C GLY A 107 15.05 0.66 -14.38
N ARG A 108 15.24 -0.52 -14.99
CA ARG A 108 15.74 -0.65 -16.36
C ARG A 108 14.75 -0.09 -17.39
N HIS A 109 13.44 -0.30 -17.17
CA HIS A 109 12.42 0.27 -18.04
C HIS A 109 12.46 1.79 -18.06
N TYR A 110 12.62 2.40 -16.88
CA TYR A 110 12.68 3.84 -16.71
C TYR A 110 14.08 4.45 -16.83
N GLN A 111 15.09 3.62 -17.14
CA GLN A 111 16.49 4.03 -17.27
C GLN A 111 17.00 4.78 -16.02
N TRP A 112 16.70 4.24 -14.84
CA TRP A 112 17.11 4.83 -13.58
C TRP A 112 18.63 4.87 -13.42
N ARG A 113 19.12 5.98 -12.91
CA ARG A 113 20.49 6.09 -12.39
C ARG A 113 20.62 5.40 -11.03
N MET A 114 21.85 5.07 -10.66
CA MET A 114 22.15 4.28 -9.46
C MET A 114 21.57 4.83 -8.14
N PRO A 115 21.62 6.15 -7.85
CA PRO A 115 20.96 6.71 -6.67
C PRO A 115 19.46 6.38 -6.61
N ILE A 116 18.77 6.42 -7.76
CA ILE A 116 17.33 6.13 -7.83
C ILE A 116 17.05 4.63 -7.60
N TYR A 117 17.92 3.73 -8.07
CA TYR A 117 17.79 2.31 -7.70
C TYR A 117 17.88 2.10 -6.17
N PHE A 118 18.76 2.84 -5.49
CA PHE A 118 18.90 2.75 -4.04
C PHE A 118 17.71 3.37 -3.31
N LEU A 119 17.18 4.48 -3.82
CA LEU A 119 15.92 5.05 -3.34
C LEU A 119 14.75 4.06 -3.54
N GLY A 120 14.61 3.47 -4.73
CA GLY A 120 13.59 2.46 -4.99
C GLY A 120 13.71 1.24 -4.08
N PHE A 121 14.94 0.80 -3.80
CA PHE A 121 15.18 -0.24 -2.80
C PHE A 121 14.73 0.22 -1.40
N SER A 122 15.12 1.42 -0.98
CA SER A 122 14.73 1.97 0.33
C SER A 122 13.20 2.12 0.46
N ALA A 123 12.53 2.59 -0.59
CA ALA A 123 11.08 2.74 -0.63
C ALA A 123 10.35 1.40 -0.45
N LEU A 124 10.91 0.34 -1.05
CA LEU A 124 10.28 -0.96 -1.02
C LEU A 124 10.62 -1.78 0.23
N PHE A 125 11.87 -1.69 0.71
CA PHE A 125 12.38 -2.59 1.74
C PHE A 125 12.65 -1.92 3.09
N PHE A 126 12.90 -0.60 3.15
CA PHE A 126 13.16 0.13 4.40
C PHE A 126 11.91 0.84 4.92
N ASN A 127 10.87 0.06 5.18
CA ASN A 127 9.60 0.56 5.70
C ASN A 127 9.06 -0.42 6.77
N TYR A 128 8.03 0.02 7.51
CA TYR A 128 7.45 -0.76 8.59
C TYR A 128 6.87 -2.12 8.12
N PRO A 129 6.11 -2.21 7.01
CA PRO A 129 5.63 -3.50 6.49
C PRO A 129 6.71 -4.56 6.35
N VAL A 130 7.87 -4.19 5.80
CA VAL A 130 8.92 -5.15 5.46
C VAL A 130 9.88 -5.40 6.62
N LEU A 131 10.37 -4.35 7.28
CA LEU A 131 11.38 -4.54 8.33
C LEU A 131 10.80 -4.99 9.66
N THR A 132 9.54 -4.65 9.94
CA THR A 132 8.95 -4.85 11.27
C THR A 132 7.77 -5.82 11.19
N ASN A 133 6.74 -5.48 10.41
CA ASN A 133 5.49 -6.26 10.39
C ASN A 133 5.66 -7.67 9.81
N LEU A 134 6.47 -7.84 8.76
CA LEU A 134 6.74 -9.15 8.14
C LEU A 134 7.23 -10.16 9.18
N SER A 135 8.20 -9.76 10.00
CA SER A 135 8.75 -10.64 11.03
C SER A 135 7.80 -10.79 12.22
N TYR A 136 7.12 -9.71 12.59
CA TYR A 136 6.22 -9.73 13.75
C TYR A 136 4.96 -10.57 13.54
N ASN A 137 4.40 -10.56 12.32
CA ASN A 137 3.22 -11.34 11.95
C ASN A 137 3.35 -11.89 10.51
N PRO A 138 4.18 -12.93 10.30
CA PRO A 138 4.50 -13.45 8.97
C PRO A 138 3.33 -14.18 8.30
N THR A 139 2.34 -14.62 9.07
CA THR A 139 1.20 -15.40 8.57
C THR A 139 0.18 -14.57 7.79
N LEU A 140 0.35 -13.25 7.72
CA LEU A 140 -0.53 -12.37 6.95
C LEU A 140 -0.24 -12.40 5.45
N THR A 141 -1.22 -11.97 4.65
CA THR A 141 -1.13 -11.94 3.17
C THR A 141 -0.48 -10.66 2.61
N ASP A 142 -0.01 -9.78 3.49
CA ASP A 142 0.54 -8.46 3.20
C ASP A 142 1.62 -8.47 2.13
N ILE A 143 2.66 -9.27 2.32
CA ILE A 143 3.80 -9.32 1.39
C ILE A 143 3.40 -9.95 0.06
N SER A 144 2.45 -10.88 0.06
CA SER A 144 1.89 -11.43 -1.18
C SER A 144 1.14 -10.35 -1.97
N GLY A 145 0.27 -9.58 -1.31
CA GLY A 145 -0.46 -8.48 -1.94
C GLY A 145 0.48 -7.39 -2.45
N TYR A 146 1.51 -7.07 -1.66
CA TYR A 146 2.59 -6.15 -2.01
C TYR A 146 3.31 -6.55 -3.30
N VAL A 147 3.82 -7.78 -3.37
CA VAL A 147 4.65 -8.22 -4.51
C VAL A 147 3.82 -8.45 -5.77
N LEU A 148 2.60 -8.99 -5.64
CA LEU A 148 1.67 -9.09 -6.76
C LEU A 148 1.27 -7.71 -7.30
N GLY A 149 1.07 -6.72 -6.42
CA GLY A 149 0.81 -5.34 -6.84
C GLY A 149 1.96 -4.72 -7.62
N LEU A 150 3.21 -4.94 -7.19
CA LEU A 150 4.40 -4.53 -7.94
C LEU A 150 4.49 -5.26 -9.30
N GLY A 151 4.15 -6.54 -9.34
CA GLY A 151 4.11 -7.34 -10.57
C GLY A 151 3.05 -6.88 -11.57
N ILE A 152 1.85 -6.53 -11.08
CA ILE A 152 0.75 -5.93 -11.86
C ILE A 152 1.21 -4.60 -12.48
N PHE A 153 1.83 -3.74 -11.67
CA PHE A 153 2.41 -2.48 -12.15
C PHE A 153 3.47 -2.73 -13.24
N TYR A 154 4.42 -3.64 -13.00
CA TYR A 154 5.43 -4.00 -13.98
C TYR A 154 4.84 -4.54 -15.29
N ALA A 155 3.87 -5.46 -15.21
CA ALA A 155 3.21 -6.04 -16.37
C ALA A 155 2.50 -4.97 -17.20
N TYR A 156 1.88 -3.98 -16.55
CA TYR A 156 1.21 -2.87 -17.23
C TYR A 156 2.19 -1.95 -17.94
N ILE A 157 3.24 -1.45 -17.27
CA ILE A 157 4.20 -0.51 -17.89
C ILE A 157 4.99 -1.18 -19.04
N LYS A 158 5.24 -2.49 -18.93
CA LYS A 158 5.84 -3.30 -20.01
C LYS A 158 4.85 -3.75 -21.08
N ASN A 159 3.58 -3.37 -20.98
CA ASN A 159 2.52 -3.76 -21.92
C ASN A 159 2.40 -5.30 -22.11
N ARG A 160 2.57 -6.06 -21.02
CA ARG A 160 2.45 -7.52 -20.99
C ARG A 160 1.05 -7.93 -20.53
N PHE A 161 0.07 -7.80 -21.44
CA PHE A 161 -1.36 -7.97 -21.12
C PHE A 161 -1.71 -9.32 -20.48
N ALA A 162 -1.20 -10.44 -21.01
CA ALA A 162 -1.46 -11.76 -20.44
C ALA A 162 -0.93 -11.89 -19.00
N LEU A 163 0.29 -11.41 -18.76
CA LEU A 163 0.87 -11.38 -17.41
C LEU A 163 0.06 -10.49 -16.46
N LEU A 164 -0.41 -9.34 -16.93
CA LEU A 164 -1.27 -8.43 -16.16
C LEU A 164 -2.54 -9.14 -15.69
N VAL A 165 -3.24 -9.84 -16.60
CA VAL A 165 -4.47 -10.59 -16.30
C VAL A 165 -4.20 -11.73 -15.30
N VAL A 166 -3.15 -12.53 -15.51
CA VAL A 166 -2.80 -13.64 -14.62
C VAL A 166 -2.46 -13.15 -13.22
N LEU A 167 -1.58 -12.13 -13.10
CA LEU A 167 -1.22 -11.60 -11.78
C LEU A 167 -2.41 -10.94 -11.09
N SER A 168 -3.30 -10.30 -11.84
CA SER A 168 -4.52 -9.70 -11.30
C SER A 168 -5.48 -10.77 -10.78
N PHE A 169 -5.68 -11.86 -11.51
CA PHE A 169 -6.47 -13.01 -11.06
C PHE A 169 -5.92 -13.60 -9.76
N LEU A 170 -4.61 -13.90 -9.71
CA LEU A 170 -3.97 -14.42 -8.50
C LEU A 170 -4.08 -13.46 -7.32
N CYS A 171 -3.89 -12.16 -7.56
CA CYS A 171 -3.97 -11.15 -6.51
C CYS A 171 -5.37 -11.02 -5.92
N CYS A 172 -6.44 -11.35 -6.66
CA CYS A 172 -7.80 -11.36 -6.13
C CYS A 172 -8.02 -12.39 -5.01
N PHE A 173 -7.18 -13.43 -4.93
CA PHE A 173 -7.21 -14.47 -3.89
C PHE A 173 -6.15 -14.27 -2.80
N VAL A 174 -5.51 -13.10 -2.80
CA VAL A 174 -4.55 -12.65 -1.79
C VAL A 174 -5.02 -11.36 -1.14
N TRP A 175 -5.52 -10.44 -1.97
CA TRP A 175 -5.90 -9.09 -1.62
C TRP A 175 -7.10 -8.62 -2.47
N PRO A 176 -8.34 -8.93 -2.06
CA PRO A 176 -9.53 -8.77 -2.91
C PRO A 176 -9.78 -7.35 -3.44
N THR A 177 -9.37 -6.32 -2.72
CA THR A 177 -9.52 -4.92 -3.16
C THR A 177 -8.71 -4.64 -4.43
N MET A 178 -7.69 -5.44 -4.73
CA MET A 178 -6.92 -5.32 -5.96
C MET A 178 -7.74 -5.62 -7.21
N LEU A 179 -8.84 -6.37 -7.13
CA LEU A 179 -9.76 -6.55 -8.26
C LEU A 179 -10.19 -5.19 -8.83
N TYR A 180 -10.61 -4.28 -7.96
CA TYR A 180 -11.07 -2.94 -8.36
C TYR A 180 -9.94 -2.04 -8.88
N GLY A 181 -8.70 -2.27 -8.45
CA GLY A 181 -7.52 -1.58 -8.99
C GLY A 181 -7.07 -2.13 -10.34
N ALA A 182 -7.02 -3.44 -10.49
CA ALA A 182 -6.58 -4.12 -11.70
C ALA A 182 -7.53 -3.92 -12.88
N LEU A 183 -8.84 -3.85 -12.63
CA LEU A 183 -9.85 -3.69 -13.68
C LEU A 183 -9.61 -2.43 -14.54
N PRO A 184 -9.43 -1.22 -13.99
CA PRO A 184 -9.02 -0.05 -14.78
C PRO A 184 -7.78 -0.28 -15.63
N MET A 185 -6.74 -0.93 -15.08
CA MET A 185 -5.49 -1.19 -15.79
C MET A 185 -5.66 -2.15 -16.97
N ILE A 186 -6.55 -3.15 -16.83
CA ILE A 186 -6.90 -4.11 -17.89
C ILE A 186 -7.84 -3.46 -18.91
N MET A 187 -8.97 -2.94 -18.45
CA MET A 187 -10.08 -2.51 -19.31
C MET A 187 -9.77 -1.22 -20.06
N LEU A 188 -9.17 -0.24 -19.39
CA LEU A 188 -8.87 1.07 -19.99
C LEU A 188 -7.51 1.08 -20.69
N GLY A 189 -6.62 0.15 -20.29
CA GLY A 189 -5.30 -0.02 -20.86
C GLY A 189 -4.47 1.27 -20.86
N ARG A 190 -3.56 1.38 -21.83
CA ARG A 190 -2.66 2.54 -21.99
C ARG A 190 -3.22 3.61 -22.94
N ALA A 191 -4.54 3.81 -22.95
CA ALA A 191 -5.14 4.88 -23.76
C ALA A 191 -4.52 6.23 -23.38
N SER A 192 -4.00 6.97 -24.37
CA SER A 192 -3.25 8.21 -24.13
C SER A 192 -4.13 9.28 -23.52
N VAL A 193 -3.67 9.84 -22.40
CA VAL A 193 -4.32 10.96 -21.71
C VAL A 193 -3.45 12.18 -21.89
N ALA A 194 -3.98 13.22 -22.53
CA ALA A 194 -3.28 14.48 -22.68
C ALA A 194 -2.96 15.07 -21.30
N ASN A 195 -1.70 15.41 -21.06
CA ASN A 195 -1.32 16.12 -19.85
C ASN A 195 -1.75 17.59 -19.98
N ARG A 196 -2.72 17.99 -19.18
CA ARG A 196 -3.30 19.35 -19.19
C ARG A 196 -3.38 19.88 -17.75
N PRO A 197 -3.32 21.20 -17.57
CA PRO A 197 -3.61 21.78 -16.27
C PRO A 197 -5.02 21.38 -15.83
N PRO A 198 -5.27 21.19 -14.51
CA PRO A 198 -6.60 20.88 -14.00
C PRO A 198 -7.63 21.91 -14.47
N SER A 199 -8.74 21.42 -15.03
CA SER A 199 -9.85 22.27 -15.49
C SER A 199 -10.76 22.68 -14.33
N LEU A 200 -11.63 23.68 -14.51
CA LEU A 200 -12.65 24.03 -13.51
C LEU A 200 -13.49 22.81 -13.08
N HIS A 201 -13.86 21.93 -14.01
CA HIS A 201 -14.57 20.69 -13.72
C HIS A 201 -13.78 19.76 -12.79
N SER A 202 -12.46 19.68 -12.97
CA SER A 202 -11.58 18.88 -12.11
C SER A 202 -11.60 19.39 -10.67
N HIS A 203 -11.59 20.72 -10.49
CA HIS A 203 -11.70 21.36 -9.19
C HIS A 203 -13.05 21.10 -8.53
N LEU A 204 -14.15 21.32 -9.26
CA LEU A 204 -15.51 21.11 -8.76
C LEU A 204 -15.77 19.64 -8.39
N LEU A 205 -15.33 18.69 -9.22
CA LEU A 205 -15.52 17.27 -8.93
C LEU A 205 -14.69 16.81 -7.72
N ALA A 206 -13.44 17.25 -7.60
CA ALA A 206 -12.61 16.93 -6.44
C ALA A 206 -13.22 17.47 -5.13
N LEU A 207 -13.76 18.70 -5.17
CA LEU A 207 -14.45 19.30 -4.03
C LEU A 207 -15.78 18.59 -3.72
N LEU A 208 -16.57 18.26 -4.75
CA LEU A 208 -17.82 17.53 -4.60
C LEU A 208 -17.59 16.18 -3.93
N VAL A 209 -16.59 15.41 -4.37
CA VAL A 209 -16.21 14.13 -3.74
C VAL A 209 -15.86 14.32 -2.27
N ALA A 210 -15.07 15.34 -1.94
CA ALA A 210 -14.70 15.64 -0.55
C ALA A 210 -15.91 15.97 0.32
N ILE A 211 -16.82 16.84 -0.17
CA ILE A 211 -18.04 17.22 0.55
C ILE A 211 -18.99 16.03 0.69
N SER A 212 -19.18 15.24 -0.37
CA SER A 212 -20.02 14.05 -0.35
C SER A 212 -19.55 13.02 0.67
N LEU A 213 -18.25 12.86 0.86
CA LEU A 213 -17.71 11.97 1.89
C LEU A 213 -17.98 12.48 3.30
N ILE A 214 -17.88 13.78 3.55
CA ILE A 214 -18.24 14.37 4.85
C ILE A 214 -19.74 14.22 5.10
N ALA A 215 -20.58 14.45 4.09
CA ALA A 215 -22.03 14.25 4.18
C ALA A 215 -22.39 12.79 4.45
N LEU A 216 -21.74 11.85 3.75
CA LEU A 216 -21.90 10.41 3.99
C LEU A 216 -21.48 10.03 5.41
N ALA A 217 -20.33 10.53 5.88
CA ALA A 217 -19.87 10.32 7.25
C ALA A 217 -20.95 10.80 8.24
N ALA A 218 -21.39 12.05 8.12
CA ALA A 218 -22.42 12.62 8.98
C ALA A 218 -23.73 11.81 8.97
N TYR A 219 -24.18 11.37 7.78
CA TYR A 219 -25.35 10.52 7.63
C TYR A 219 -25.18 9.17 8.35
N LEU A 220 -24.05 8.49 8.17
CA LEU A 220 -23.78 7.20 8.80
C LEU A 220 -23.79 7.32 10.34
N TYR A 221 -23.19 8.36 10.91
CA TYR A 221 -23.21 8.59 12.37
C TYR A 221 -24.60 8.96 12.89
N ALA A 222 -25.35 9.76 12.15
CA ALA A 222 -26.72 10.12 12.51
C ALA A 222 -27.64 8.87 12.55
N ASN A 223 -27.36 7.87 11.71
CA ASN A 223 -28.08 6.59 11.68
C ASN A 223 -27.47 5.52 12.59
N GLY A 224 -26.68 5.94 13.59
CA GLY A 224 -26.25 5.06 14.67
C GLY A 224 -25.03 4.19 14.36
N LEU A 225 -24.29 4.46 13.28
CA LEU A 225 -22.98 3.83 13.09
C LEU A 225 -22.06 4.28 14.25
N ARG A 226 -21.71 3.33 15.12
CA ARG A 226 -20.85 3.58 16.27
C ARG A 226 -19.40 3.25 15.95
N GLN A 227 -18.52 3.82 16.75
CA GLN A 227 -17.10 3.56 16.68
C GLN A 227 -16.80 2.09 16.98
N SER A 228 -15.94 1.47 16.18
CA SER A 228 -15.42 0.14 16.50
C SER A 228 -14.72 0.19 17.86
N LEU A 229 -14.89 -0.86 18.65
CA LEU A 229 -14.29 -0.97 19.97
C LEU A 229 -12.77 -0.70 19.89
N GLY A 230 -12.27 0.11 20.81
CA GLY A 230 -10.84 0.44 20.92
C GLY A 230 -10.33 1.47 19.91
N THR A 231 -11.14 1.97 18.98
CA THR A 231 -10.72 3.05 18.05
C THR A 231 -10.64 4.41 18.74
N THR A 232 -9.80 5.29 18.21
CA THR A 232 -9.59 6.64 18.74
C THR A 232 -10.84 7.50 18.54
N VAL A 233 -11.35 8.04 19.65
CA VAL A 233 -12.53 8.91 19.68
C VAL A 233 -12.25 10.28 19.07
N PHE A 234 -13.31 10.96 18.60
CA PHE A 234 -13.20 12.34 18.13
C PHE A 234 -12.97 13.29 19.31
N LYS A 235 -12.05 14.24 19.15
CA LYS A 235 -11.96 15.43 19.99
C LYS A 235 -12.79 16.54 19.37
N LYS A 236 -13.84 16.99 20.07
CA LYS A 236 -14.79 18.00 19.56
C LYS A 236 -14.08 19.31 19.20
N GLU A 237 -13.03 19.64 19.93
CA GLU A 237 -12.26 20.87 19.83
C GLU A 237 -11.46 20.95 18.51
N ILE A 238 -11.01 19.81 17.98
CA ILE A 238 -10.18 19.74 16.77
C ILE A 238 -10.94 19.19 15.56
N LEU A 239 -12.20 18.80 15.73
CA LEU A 239 -13.02 18.25 14.65
C LEU A 239 -13.19 19.23 13.47
N PRO A 240 -13.46 20.55 13.67
CA PRO A 240 -13.55 21.48 12.55
C PRO A 240 -12.26 21.54 11.73
N LEU A 241 -11.10 21.57 12.39
CA LEU A 241 -9.79 21.54 11.73
C LEU A 241 -9.59 20.23 10.97
N SER A 242 -9.99 19.10 11.57
CA SER A 242 -9.89 17.78 10.94
C SER A 242 -10.72 17.71 9.65
N ILE A 243 -11.94 18.25 9.66
CA ILE A 243 -12.81 18.33 8.47
C ILE A 243 -12.18 19.22 7.38
N ILE A 244 -11.69 20.42 7.73
CA ILE A 244 -11.07 21.34 6.77
C ILE A 244 -9.86 20.69 6.11
N LEU A 245 -8.98 20.08 6.90
CA LEU A 245 -7.77 19.44 6.38
C LEU A 245 -8.08 18.16 5.60
N PHE A 246 -9.09 17.40 6.00
CA PHE A 246 -9.59 16.25 5.25
C PHE A 246 -10.10 16.65 3.86
N ILE A 247 -10.96 17.68 3.77
CA ILE A 247 -11.44 18.20 2.49
C ILE A 247 -10.27 18.68 1.63
N THR A 248 -9.33 19.40 2.23
CA THR A 248 -8.12 19.90 1.56
C THR A 248 -7.28 18.76 1.01
N TYR A 249 -7.06 17.70 1.80
CA TYR A 249 -6.31 16.52 1.39
C TYR A 249 -6.95 15.85 0.16
N ILE A 250 -8.25 15.55 0.21
CA ILE A 250 -8.96 14.91 -0.91
C ILE A 250 -8.92 15.77 -2.16
N TYR A 251 -9.19 17.05 -2.00
CA TYR A 251 -9.15 18.00 -3.10
C TYR A 251 -7.76 18.02 -3.77
N LEU A 252 -6.68 18.13 -2.99
CA LEU A 252 -5.32 18.15 -3.52
C LEU A 252 -4.89 16.79 -4.12
N ALA A 253 -5.34 15.68 -3.54
CA ALA A 253 -5.07 14.34 -4.03
C ALA A 253 -5.76 14.09 -5.39
N LEU A 254 -7.04 14.46 -5.52
CA LEU A 254 -7.83 14.08 -6.70
C LEU A 254 -7.78 15.11 -7.83
N LYS A 255 -7.67 16.41 -7.54
CA LYS A 255 -7.66 17.49 -8.54
C LYS A 255 -6.66 17.24 -9.70
N PRO A 256 -5.38 16.89 -9.47
CA PRO A 256 -4.44 16.68 -10.58
C PRO A 256 -4.70 15.37 -11.33
N MET A 257 -5.43 14.43 -10.74
CA MET A 257 -5.79 13.16 -11.37
C MET A 257 -7.01 13.32 -12.28
N ILE A 258 -8.07 14.02 -11.83
CA ILE A 258 -9.33 14.15 -12.56
C ILE A 258 -9.16 15.03 -13.81
N ASP A 259 -9.44 14.47 -15.00
CA ASP A 259 -9.57 15.21 -16.25
C ASP A 259 -10.67 14.58 -17.12
N VAL A 260 -11.92 14.90 -16.80
CA VAL A 260 -13.10 14.31 -17.46
C VAL A 260 -13.04 14.47 -19.00
N PRO A 261 -12.77 15.66 -19.56
CA PRO A 261 -12.67 15.80 -21.02
C PRO A 261 -11.54 14.95 -21.63
N ALA A 262 -10.38 14.85 -20.98
CA ALA A 262 -9.31 13.99 -21.49
C ALA A 262 -9.66 12.51 -21.39
N TYR A 263 -10.34 12.09 -20.31
CA TYR A 263 -10.78 10.71 -20.12
C TYR A 263 -11.86 10.30 -21.14
N LEU A 264 -12.83 11.18 -21.42
CA LEU A 264 -13.84 10.94 -22.46
C LEU A 264 -13.25 10.90 -23.87
N ARG A 265 -12.16 11.63 -24.12
CA ARG A 265 -11.42 11.51 -25.39
C ARG A 265 -10.60 10.23 -25.44
N ALA A 266 -9.92 9.88 -24.35
CA ALA A 266 -9.13 8.65 -24.24
C ALA A 266 -10.00 7.40 -24.34
N SER A 267 -11.25 7.44 -23.84
CA SER A 267 -12.16 6.30 -23.87
C SER A 267 -12.53 5.84 -25.28
N LYS A 268 -12.45 6.74 -26.28
CA LYS A 268 -12.65 6.39 -27.71
C LYS A 268 -11.59 5.43 -28.24
N TYR A 269 -10.44 5.32 -27.58
CA TYR A 269 -9.33 4.45 -27.96
C TYR A 269 -9.28 3.16 -27.13
N ILE A 270 -10.25 2.95 -26.25
CA ILE A 270 -10.35 1.71 -25.47
C ILE A 270 -10.76 0.58 -26.41
N LYS A 271 -10.02 -0.52 -26.35
CA LYS A 271 -10.30 -1.72 -27.14
C LYS A 271 -11.36 -2.56 -26.42
N VAL A 272 -12.26 -3.18 -27.20
CA VAL A 272 -13.34 -4.04 -26.66
C VAL A 272 -12.78 -5.31 -25.99
N ALA A 273 -11.77 -5.94 -26.58
CA ALA A 273 -11.23 -7.20 -26.05
C ALA A 273 -10.72 -7.09 -24.59
N PRO A 274 -9.89 -6.10 -24.20
CA PRO A 274 -9.53 -5.89 -22.81
C PRO A 274 -10.72 -5.62 -21.86
N VAL A 275 -11.76 -4.92 -22.34
CA VAL A 275 -12.98 -4.68 -21.56
C VAL A 275 -13.69 -6.00 -21.27
N VAL A 276 -13.89 -6.84 -22.30
CA VAL A 276 -14.49 -8.18 -22.14
C VAL A 276 -13.66 -9.04 -21.21
N VAL A 277 -12.33 -9.05 -21.34
CA VAL A 277 -11.44 -9.80 -20.43
C VAL A 277 -11.55 -9.29 -18.99
N GLY A 278 -11.65 -7.97 -18.77
CA GLY A 278 -11.88 -7.42 -17.43
C GLY A 278 -13.22 -7.85 -16.83
N ILE A 279 -14.30 -7.84 -17.62
CA ILE A 279 -15.62 -8.33 -17.18
C ILE A 279 -15.56 -9.82 -16.84
N LEU A 280 -14.97 -10.64 -17.71
CA LEU A 280 -14.79 -12.07 -17.46
C LEU A 280 -13.97 -12.31 -16.20
N LEU A 281 -12.88 -11.58 -16.00
CA LEU A 281 -12.08 -11.66 -14.77
C LEU A 281 -12.93 -11.37 -13.52
N TYR A 282 -13.70 -10.27 -13.54
CA TYR A 282 -14.58 -9.91 -12.43
C TYR A 282 -15.61 -11.01 -12.13
N VAL A 283 -16.32 -11.47 -13.17
CA VAL A 283 -17.36 -12.50 -13.05
C VAL A 283 -16.76 -13.82 -12.56
N SER A 284 -15.62 -14.26 -13.11
CA SER A 284 -14.94 -15.49 -12.69
C SER A 284 -14.49 -15.43 -11.24
N VAL A 285 -13.87 -14.33 -10.80
CA VAL A 285 -13.47 -14.17 -9.39
C VAL A 285 -14.69 -14.20 -8.48
N LYS A 286 -15.75 -13.46 -8.81
CA LYS A 286 -16.98 -13.45 -8.00
C LYS A 286 -17.70 -14.78 -8.00
N ALA A 287 -17.73 -15.51 -9.11
CA ALA A 287 -18.30 -16.84 -9.18
C ALA A 287 -17.53 -17.84 -8.32
N ILE A 288 -16.18 -17.83 -8.36
CA ILE A 288 -15.34 -18.69 -7.53
C ILE A 288 -15.57 -18.39 -6.04
N VAL A 289 -15.51 -17.11 -5.65
CA VAL A 289 -15.72 -16.69 -4.26
C VAL A 289 -17.12 -17.08 -3.78
N PHE A 290 -18.15 -16.85 -4.60
CA PHE A 290 -19.52 -17.20 -4.27
C PHE A 290 -19.74 -18.72 -4.16
N HIS A 291 -19.07 -19.51 -5.01
CA HIS A 291 -19.21 -20.96 -5.03
C HIS A 291 -18.58 -21.63 -3.80
N PHE A 292 -17.38 -21.19 -3.40
CA PHE A 292 -16.63 -21.82 -2.31
C PHE A 292 -16.90 -21.22 -0.93
N SER A 293 -17.57 -20.07 -0.83
CA SER A 293 -17.85 -19.45 0.47
C SER A 293 -19.07 -20.04 1.18
N ASP A 294 -19.04 -19.97 2.51
CA ASP A 294 -20.14 -20.38 3.41
C ASP A 294 -21.31 -19.36 3.45
N ARG A 295 -21.22 -18.27 2.68
CA ARG A 295 -22.16 -17.13 2.62
C ARG A 295 -22.37 -16.38 3.94
N THR A 296 -21.56 -16.66 4.97
CA THR A 296 -21.58 -15.86 6.19
C THR A 296 -20.95 -14.49 5.93
N PRO A 297 -21.52 -13.41 6.48
CA PRO A 297 -20.88 -12.10 6.41
C PRO A 297 -19.49 -12.19 7.07
N GLY A 298 -18.46 -11.75 6.36
CA GLY A 298 -17.13 -11.65 6.93
C GLY A 298 -17.06 -10.66 8.11
N PRO A 299 -15.94 -10.64 8.85
CA PRO A 299 -15.75 -9.76 10.00
C PRO A 299 -15.82 -8.26 9.64
N LEU A 300 -15.67 -7.92 8.36
CA LEU A 300 -15.68 -6.55 7.86
C LEU A 300 -16.72 -6.41 6.73
N THR A 301 -17.88 -5.86 7.08
CA THR A 301 -18.94 -5.47 6.13
C THR A 301 -18.59 -4.17 5.42
N ILE A 302 -19.28 -3.86 4.31
CA ILE A 302 -19.10 -2.56 3.63
C ILE A 302 -19.49 -1.38 4.51
N THR A 303 -20.52 -1.52 5.34
CA THR A 303 -20.98 -0.47 6.26
C THR A 303 -19.96 -0.22 7.37
N SER A 304 -19.43 -1.28 7.97
CA SER A 304 -18.35 -1.16 8.98
C SER A 304 -17.06 -0.64 8.35
N TYR A 305 -16.75 -1.02 7.10
CA TYR A 305 -15.61 -0.49 6.37
C TYR A 305 -15.74 1.02 6.12
N LEU A 306 -16.88 1.48 5.59
CA LEU A 306 -17.16 2.90 5.37
C LEU A 306 -17.18 3.69 6.68
N GLY A 307 -17.69 3.09 7.76
CA GLY A 307 -17.60 3.63 9.11
C GLY A 307 -16.17 3.86 9.53
N LEU A 308 -15.35 2.81 9.56
CA LEU A 308 -13.93 2.90 9.90
C LEU A 308 -13.20 3.92 9.01
N PHE A 309 -13.46 3.88 7.71
CA PHE A 309 -12.85 4.72 6.70
C PHE A 309 -13.16 6.21 6.89
N THR A 310 -14.39 6.57 7.25
CA THR A 310 -14.78 7.96 7.49
C THR A 310 -14.41 8.42 8.91
N GLN A 311 -14.53 7.54 9.89
CA GLN A 311 -14.28 7.86 11.30
C GLN A 311 -12.80 8.08 11.58
N ALA A 312 -12.02 7.06 11.24
CA ALA A 312 -10.62 7.00 11.63
C ALA A 312 -9.80 8.08 10.92
N SER A 313 -10.37 8.70 9.89
CA SER A 313 -9.79 9.79 9.11
C SER A 313 -10.11 11.18 9.67
N LEU A 314 -11.09 11.27 10.58
CA LEU A 314 -11.52 12.51 11.23
C LEU A 314 -11.21 12.55 12.74
N SER A 315 -10.68 11.48 13.32
CA SER A 315 -10.34 11.38 14.75
C SER A 315 -9.26 12.39 15.16
N ASN A 316 -8.27 12.61 14.29
CA ASN A 316 -7.28 13.67 14.40
C ASN A 316 -6.99 14.30 13.03
N PRO A 317 -6.55 15.58 12.97
CA PRO A 317 -6.33 16.26 11.70
C PRO A 317 -5.25 15.59 10.84
N LEU A 318 -5.55 15.23 9.59
CA LEU A 318 -4.59 14.54 8.69
C LEU A 318 -3.97 13.25 9.29
N ILE A 319 -4.68 12.55 10.17
CA ILE A 319 -4.21 11.29 10.76
C ILE A 319 -3.83 10.25 9.72
N ASN A 320 -4.50 10.24 8.56
CA ASN A 320 -4.14 9.38 7.44
C ASN A 320 -2.73 9.69 6.92
N VAL A 321 -2.37 10.98 6.77
CA VAL A 321 -1.02 11.39 6.34
C VAL A 321 0.02 10.94 7.37
N VAL A 322 -0.25 11.12 8.65
CA VAL A 322 0.65 10.70 9.74
C VAL A 322 0.83 9.18 9.74
N ALA A 323 -0.28 8.42 9.69
CA ALA A 323 -0.25 6.96 9.67
C ALA A 323 0.52 6.43 8.45
N HIS A 324 0.23 6.93 7.25
CA HIS A 324 0.93 6.52 6.03
C HIS A 324 2.41 6.91 6.03
N ALA A 325 2.77 8.09 6.55
CA ALA A 325 4.17 8.49 6.69
C ALA A 325 4.92 7.60 7.69
N MET A 326 4.28 7.20 8.78
CA MET A 326 4.87 6.25 9.72
C MET A 326 4.96 4.85 9.12
N HIS A 327 3.98 4.41 8.36
CA HIS A 327 3.94 3.06 7.80
C HIS A 327 4.91 2.89 6.61
N TYR A 328 4.86 3.81 5.65
CA TYR A 328 5.62 3.76 4.40
C TYR A 328 6.92 4.58 4.42
N GLY A 329 7.14 5.37 5.48
CA GLY A 329 8.35 6.17 5.66
C GLY A 329 8.38 7.43 4.80
N PRO A 330 9.58 7.97 4.50
CA PRO A 330 9.73 9.27 3.85
C PRO A 330 9.24 9.29 2.40
N PHE A 331 9.11 8.13 1.74
CA PHE A 331 8.64 8.08 0.36
C PHE A 331 7.19 8.52 0.22
N TYR A 332 6.34 8.29 1.21
CA TYR A 332 4.96 8.79 1.17
C TYR A 332 4.93 10.33 1.26
N MET A 333 5.79 10.91 2.09
CA MET A 333 5.94 12.36 2.18
C MET A 333 6.50 12.96 0.87
N ILE A 334 7.50 12.32 0.27
CA ILE A 334 8.02 12.73 -1.04
C ILE A 334 6.92 12.61 -2.12
N ALA A 335 6.09 11.56 -2.06
CA ALA A 335 4.98 11.40 -2.99
C ALA A 335 3.98 12.56 -2.89
N ILE A 336 3.69 13.05 -1.68
CA ILE A 336 2.86 14.25 -1.48
C ILE A 336 3.53 15.49 -2.10
N LEU A 337 4.83 15.68 -1.84
CA LEU A 337 5.59 16.83 -2.36
C LEU A 337 5.69 16.85 -3.89
N LEU A 338 5.78 15.68 -4.51
CA LEU A 338 5.89 15.50 -5.95
C LEU A 338 4.56 15.09 -6.60
N TRP A 339 3.44 15.21 -5.89
CA TRP A 339 2.16 14.67 -6.32
C TRP A 339 1.73 15.12 -7.73
N PRO A 340 1.85 16.41 -8.12
CA PRO A 340 1.52 16.82 -9.49
C PRO A 340 2.38 16.14 -10.57
N ARG A 341 3.66 15.88 -10.29
CA ARG A 341 4.57 15.19 -11.22
C ARG A 341 4.21 13.71 -11.33
N ILE A 342 3.92 13.07 -10.20
CA ILE A 342 3.46 11.67 -10.14
C ILE A 342 2.14 11.51 -10.90
N ALA A 343 1.19 12.42 -10.70
CA ALA A 343 -0.10 12.44 -11.40
C ALA A 343 0.08 12.58 -12.92
N ALA A 344 0.93 13.51 -13.35
CA ALA A 344 1.26 13.70 -14.77
C ALA A 344 1.91 12.44 -15.37
N GLN A 345 2.80 11.80 -14.63
CA GLN A 345 3.44 10.56 -15.06
C GLN A 345 2.43 9.41 -15.18
N ALA A 346 1.55 9.23 -14.19
CA ALA A 346 0.51 8.20 -14.24
C ALA A 346 -0.41 8.40 -15.47
N LYS A 347 -0.75 9.65 -15.82
CA LYS A 347 -1.50 9.98 -17.04
C LYS A 347 -0.71 9.66 -18.31
N ALA A 348 0.59 9.96 -18.34
CA ALA A 348 1.46 9.68 -19.49
C ALA A 348 1.60 8.17 -19.76
N GLU A 349 1.56 7.34 -18.71
CA GLU A 349 1.57 5.88 -18.84
C GLU A 349 0.25 5.31 -19.36
N GLY A 350 -0.84 6.06 -19.22
CA GLY A 350 -2.14 5.80 -19.82
C GLY A 350 -3.30 5.81 -18.82
N LEU A 351 -4.52 5.80 -19.38
CA LEU A 351 -5.77 5.96 -18.64
C LEU A 351 -5.94 4.94 -17.51
N GLY A 352 -5.60 3.67 -17.74
CA GLY A 352 -5.75 2.61 -16.75
C GLY A 352 -4.94 2.85 -15.47
N LEU A 353 -3.65 3.21 -15.60
CA LEU A 353 -2.82 3.54 -14.44
C LEU A 353 -3.25 4.86 -13.78
N SER A 354 -3.68 5.85 -14.57
CA SER A 354 -4.20 7.10 -14.01
C SER A 354 -5.42 6.84 -13.12
N VAL A 355 -6.37 5.99 -13.55
CA VAL A 355 -7.54 5.65 -12.74
C VAL A 355 -7.16 4.79 -11.54
N PHE A 356 -6.22 3.84 -11.68
CA PHE A 356 -5.68 3.07 -10.57
C PHE A 356 -5.10 3.98 -9.48
N ILE A 357 -4.19 4.90 -9.82
CA ILE A 357 -3.58 5.81 -8.85
C ILE A 357 -4.62 6.77 -8.26
N ALA A 358 -5.61 7.23 -9.03
CA ALA A 358 -6.69 8.08 -8.53
C ALA A 358 -7.56 7.35 -7.50
N LEU A 359 -7.90 6.08 -7.77
CA LEU A 359 -8.65 5.22 -6.86
C LEU A 359 -7.88 5.03 -5.55
N PHE A 360 -6.58 4.71 -5.62
CA PHE A 360 -5.79 4.51 -4.40
C PHE A 360 -5.46 5.80 -3.65
N ALA A 361 -5.38 6.94 -4.34
CA ALA A 361 -5.29 8.26 -3.70
C ALA A 361 -6.60 8.66 -2.99
N PHE A 362 -7.74 8.23 -3.52
CA PHE A 362 -9.02 8.32 -2.81
C PHE A 362 -9.02 7.37 -1.61
N LEU A 363 -8.61 6.12 -1.79
CA LEU A 363 -8.60 5.14 -0.72
C LEU A 363 -7.60 5.50 0.40
N SER A 364 -6.50 6.20 0.11
CA SER A 364 -5.53 6.67 1.13
C SER A 364 -6.08 7.73 2.10
N ILE A 365 -7.34 8.14 1.93
CA ILE A 365 -8.09 8.84 2.97
C ILE A 365 -8.16 8.00 4.25
N GLY A 366 -8.35 6.68 4.14
CA GLY A 366 -8.35 5.78 5.28
C GLY A 366 -7.00 5.82 6.02
N SER A 367 -7.05 5.84 7.36
CA SER A 367 -5.83 5.91 8.18
C SER A 367 -5.18 4.55 8.46
N GLU A 368 -5.87 3.44 8.15
CA GLU A 368 -5.28 2.10 8.25
C GLU A 368 -4.41 1.80 7.02
N SER A 369 -3.14 2.21 7.07
CA SER A 369 -2.20 2.14 5.94
C SER A 369 -2.08 0.77 5.28
N ARG A 370 -2.16 -0.30 6.08
CA ARG A 370 -2.10 -1.69 5.62
C ARG A 370 -3.13 -2.00 4.53
N GLN A 371 -4.31 -1.40 4.57
CA GLN A 371 -5.39 -1.68 3.60
C GLN A 371 -5.01 -1.33 2.14
N PHE A 372 -4.01 -0.48 1.94
CA PHE A 372 -3.56 0.02 0.63
C PHE A 372 -2.18 -0.51 0.22
N LEU A 373 -1.67 -1.50 0.96
CA LEU A 373 -0.32 -2.03 0.81
C LEU A 373 -0.07 -2.60 -0.61
N ASN A 374 -1.11 -3.14 -1.25
CA ASN A 374 -1.04 -3.68 -2.61
C ASN A 374 -0.78 -2.59 -3.68
N ALA A 375 -1.11 -1.33 -3.42
CA ALA A 375 -0.88 -0.22 -4.36
C ALA A 375 0.37 0.59 -4.04
N TRP A 376 0.87 0.50 -2.80
CA TRP A 376 2.08 1.21 -2.36
C TRP A 376 3.28 1.01 -3.31
N PRO A 377 3.62 -0.20 -3.78
CA PRO A 377 4.77 -0.38 -4.65
C PRO A 377 4.67 0.42 -5.95
N ALA A 378 3.49 0.48 -6.57
CA ALA A 378 3.29 1.29 -7.78
C ALA A 378 3.52 2.78 -7.49
N LEU A 379 2.97 3.30 -6.40
CA LEU A 379 3.18 4.70 -5.99
C LEU A 379 4.66 4.97 -5.68
N ALA A 380 5.35 4.07 -4.98
CA ALA A 380 6.76 4.16 -4.68
C ALA A 380 7.63 4.22 -5.96
N MET A 381 7.33 3.38 -6.97
CA MET A 381 8.06 3.37 -8.24
C MET A 381 7.79 4.65 -9.06
N LEU A 382 6.55 5.14 -9.10
CA LEU A 382 6.24 6.42 -9.73
C LEU A 382 6.94 7.59 -9.02
N THR A 383 7.04 7.54 -7.69
CA THR A 383 7.77 8.55 -6.90
C THR A 383 9.26 8.52 -7.22
N CYS A 384 9.85 7.34 -7.34
CA CYS A 384 11.25 7.18 -7.76
C CYS A 384 11.49 7.70 -9.18
N GLN A 385 10.55 7.48 -10.11
CA GLN A 385 10.67 8.02 -11.46
C GLN A 385 10.50 9.55 -11.50
N ALA A 386 9.60 10.12 -10.69
CA ALA A 386 9.49 11.57 -10.54
C ALA A 386 10.79 12.18 -9.98
N LEU A 387 11.44 11.51 -9.02
CA LEU A 387 12.77 11.89 -8.50
C LEU A 387 13.89 11.71 -9.55
N ASN A 388 13.80 10.70 -10.40
CA ASN A 388 14.76 10.49 -11.50
C ASN A 388 14.71 11.67 -12.46
N GLN A 389 13.52 12.06 -12.90
CA GLN A 389 13.30 13.21 -13.78
C GLN A 389 13.68 14.54 -13.13
N LEU A 390 13.35 14.71 -11.84
CA LEU A 390 13.76 15.91 -11.08
C LEU A 390 15.28 15.98 -10.92
N GLY A 391 15.97 14.84 -11.00
CA GLY A 391 17.41 14.72 -10.88
C GLY A 391 18.24 15.51 -11.88
N ASP A 392 17.65 15.88 -13.01
CA ASP A 392 18.27 16.72 -14.03
C ASP A 392 18.16 18.22 -13.65
N GLU A 393 17.15 18.57 -12.86
CA GLU A 393 16.86 19.95 -12.41
C GLU A 393 17.41 20.26 -11.00
N ARG A 394 17.48 19.24 -10.14
CA ARG A 394 17.76 19.36 -8.69
C ARG A 394 18.83 18.37 -8.25
N LYS A 395 19.43 18.66 -7.09
CA LYS A 395 20.46 17.83 -6.48
C LYS A 395 19.87 16.59 -5.80
N VAL A 396 19.37 15.64 -6.59
CA VAL A 396 19.02 14.29 -6.14
C VAL A 396 20.24 13.40 -6.34
N ASP A 397 21.22 13.53 -5.44
CA ASP A 397 22.51 12.83 -5.48
C ASP A 397 22.59 11.73 -4.41
N TRP A 398 23.81 11.23 -4.15
CA TRP A 398 24.02 10.23 -3.10
C TRP A 398 23.76 10.76 -1.69
N TRP A 399 24.01 12.05 -1.42
CA TRP A 399 23.71 12.62 -0.11
C TRP A 399 22.21 12.65 0.16
N PHE A 400 21.43 13.16 -0.80
CA PHE A 400 19.96 13.08 -0.74
C PHE A 400 19.50 11.64 -0.52
N THR A 401 20.10 10.72 -1.28
CA THR A 401 19.75 9.29 -1.24
C THR A 401 20.00 8.65 0.13
N TYR A 402 21.17 8.88 0.72
CA TYR A 402 21.50 8.36 2.05
C TYR A 402 20.66 9.01 3.15
N ALA A 403 20.36 10.30 3.05
CA ALA A 403 19.50 10.99 4.01
C ALA A 403 18.08 10.39 4.01
N VAL A 404 17.49 10.20 2.82
CA VAL A 404 16.16 9.58 2.70
C VAL A 404 16.16 8.13 3.16
N ALA A 405 17.18 7.34 2.81
CA ALA A 405 17.29 5.96 3.27
C ALA A 405 17.48 5.85 4.80
N GLY A 406 18.28 6.74 5.39
CA GLY A 406 18.44 6.83 6.84
C GLY A 406 17.14 7.18 7.55
N MET A 407 16.39 8.16 7.04
CA MET A 407 15.04 8.47 7.53
C MET A 407 14.11 7.26 7.41
N ALA A 408 14.16 6.52 6.30
CA ALA A 408 13.35 5.33 6.07
C ALA A 408 13.66 4.22 7.09
N LEU A 409 14.95 3.96 7.37
CA LEU A 409 15.37 3.02 8.40
C LEU A 409 14.90 3.43 9.80
N ILE A 410 15.08 4.71 10.18
CA ILE A 410 14.62 5.21 11.48
C ILE A 410 13.09 5.06 11.61
N LEU A 411 12.34 5.48 10.59
CA LEU A 411 10.87 5.43 10.58
C LEU A 411 10.32 4.01 10.41
N SER A 412 11.08 3.05 9.89
CA SER A 412 10.65 1.65 9.88
C SER A 412 10.55 1.06 11.29
N ARG A 413 11.34 1.63 12.24
CA ARG A 413 11.38 1.25 13.66
C ARG A 413 11.70 -0.22 13.89
N PHE A 414 12.49 -0.81 12.99
CA PHE A 414 12.99 -2.18 13.13
C PHE A 414 13.80 -2.40 14.43
N TRP A 415 14.33 -1.30 15.01
CA TRP A 415 15.09 -1.28 16.26
C TRP A 415 14.22 -1.19 17.52
N LEU A 416 12.90 -1.00 17.38
CA LEU A 416 12.00 -0.84 18.52
C LEU A 416 11.27 -2.14 18.81
N SER A 417 11.37 -2.62 20.05
CA SER A 417 10.59 -3.77 20.54
C SER A 417 9.11 -3.44 20.64
N ILE A 418 8.27 -4.35 20.17
CA ILE A 418 6.81 -4.24 20.25
C ILE A 418 6.33 -4.90 21.55
N ASN A 419 6.88 -6.05 21.89
CA ASN A 419 6.48 -6.86 23.05
C ASN A 419 7.10 -6.35 24.36
N VAL A 420 6.66 -5.19 24.84
CA VAL A 420 7.20 -4.55 26.06
C VAL A 420 6.44 -4.91 27.35
N GLY A 421 5.35 -5.67 27.24
CA GLY A 421 4.52 -6.09 28.36
C GLY A 421 3.48 -7.13 27.94
N PRO A 422 2.63 -7.60 28.86
CA PRO A 422 1.54 -8.51 28.54
C PRO A 422 0.43 -7.79 27.78
N TRP A 423 -0.16 -8.47 26.81
CA TRP A 423 -1.35 -8.00 26.10
C TRP A 423 -2.52 -7.70 27.05
N THR A 424 -3.06 -6.49 26.98
CA THR A 424 -4.15 -6.03 27.87
C THR A 424 -5.52 -5.96 27.19
N GLY A 425 -5.55 -5.93 25.86
CA GLY A 425 -6.75 -5.66 25.08
C GLY A 425 -7.14 -4.17 25.01
N ASN A 426 -6.38 -3.27 25.66
CA ASN A 426 -6.61 -1.83 25.59
C ASN A 426 -5.71 -1.21 24.53
N PHE A 427 -6.21 -1.18 23.29
CA PHE A 427 -5.41 -0.76 22.13
C PHE A 427 -4.90 0.67 22.25
N GLN A 428 -5.51 1.53 23.08
CA GLN A 428 -5.18 2.95 23.23
C GLN A 428 -4.17 3.23 24.36
N ALA A 429 -3.78 2.22 25.13
CA ALA A 429 -2.84 2.33 26.23
C ALA A 429 -1.61 1.44 26.02
N PHE A 430 -0.53 1.76 26.72
CA PHE A 430 0.61 0.84 26.82
C PHE A 430 0.26 -0.34 27.72
N PRO A 431 0.76 -1.55 27.42
CA PRO A 431 1.77 -1.86 26.40
C PRO A 431 1.23 -2.03 24.96
N ASP A 432 -0.06 -2.32 24.75
CA ASP A 432 -0.65 -2.64 23.44
C ASP A 432 -0.45 -1.53 22.37
N GLN A 433 -0.35 -0.26 22.80
CA GLN A 433 0.01 0.86 21.90
C GLN A 433 1.32 0.63 21.16
N MET A 434 2.28 -0.16 21.66
CA MET A 434 3.50 -0.46 20.89
C MET A 434 3.20 -1.13 19.55
N LEU A 435 2.12 -1.90 19.46
CA LEU A 435 1.63 -2.47 18.20
C LEU A 435 0.75 -1.47 17.43
N TYR A 436 -0.20 -0.83 18.13
CA TYR A 436 -1.25 -0.05 17.49
C TYR A 436 -0.92 1.41 17.18
N MET A 437 0.16 1.96 17.72
CA MET A 437 0.55 3.35 17.51
C MET A 437 0.88 3.66 16.03
N TYR A 438 0.94 2.65 15.17
CA TYR A 438 1.15 2.78 13.73
C TYR A 438 -0.09 2.44 12.89
N SER A 439 -1.16 1.98 13.53
CA SER A 439 -2.39 1.55 12.87
C SER A 439 -3.43 2.64 13.05
N GLY A 440 -3.62 3.49 12.03
CA GLY A 440 -4.36 4.76 12.09
C GLY A 440 -5.58 4.82 13.02
N PRO A 441 -6.57 3.92 12.88
CA PRO A 441 -7.78 3.94 13.73
C PRO A 441 -7.51 3.77 15.22
N TRP A 442 -6.37 3.22 15.59
CA TRP A 442 -5.97 2.88 16.96
C TRP A 442 -4.79 3.70 17.47
N ILE A 443 -4.34 4.74 16.75
CA ILE A 443 -3.30 5.63 17.25
C ILE A 443 -3.88 6.50 18.37
N SER A 444 -3.36 6.36 19.58
CA SER A 444 -3.77 7.22 20.71
C SER A 444 -3.48 8.68 20.42
N HIS A 445 -4.26 9.59 21.01
CA HIS A 445 -4.04 11.04 20.80
C HIS A 445 -2.63 11.48 21.21
N GLN A 446 -2.05 10.86 22.24
CA GLN A 446 -0.69 11.13 22.68
C GLN A 446 0.33 10.71 21.60
N MET A 447 0.23 9.47 21.12
CA MET A 447 1.15 8.98 20.07
C MET A 447 0.94 9.68 18.74
N TYR A 448 -0.29 10.08 18.42
CA TYR A 448 -0.58 10.93 17.27
C TYR A 448 0.19 12.25 17.35
N GLY A 449 0.23 12.91 18.51
CA GLY A 449 1.01 14.15 18.70
C GLY A 449 2.50 13.95 18.46
N VAL A 450 3.06 12.85 18.97
CA VAL A 450 4.47 12.48 18.74
C VAL A 450 4.73 12.25 17.25
N PHE A 451 3.92 11.44 16.58
CA PHE A 451 4.14 11.13 15.16
C PHE A 451 3.80 12.29 14.23
N LEU A 452 2.90 13.20 14.60
CA LEU A 452 2.69 14.44 13.89
C LEU A 452 3.97 15.29 13.92
N ALA A 453 4.60 15.46 15.08
CA ALA A 453 5.84 16.21 15.20
C ALA A 453 6.97 15.58 14.37
N VAL A 454 7.14 14.26 14.44
CA VAL A 454 8.12 13.53 13.62
C VAL A 454 7.82 13.70 12.12
N THR A 455 6.56 13.56 11.72
CA THR A 455 6.14 13.72 10.31
C THR A 455 6.46 15.13 9.81
N LEU A 456 6.14 16.17 10.58
CA LEU A 456 6.41 17.55 10.22
C LEU A 456 7.92 17.83 10.08
N LEU A 457 8.73 17.34 11.02
CA LEU A 457 10.19 17.47 10.96
C LEU A 457 10.74 16.80 9.70
N CYS A 458 10.35 15.56 9.41
CA CYS A 458 10.75 14.86 8.19
C CYS A 458 10.28 15.61 6.93
N PHE A 459 9.04 16.13 6.91
CA PHE A 459 8.51 16.88 5.77
C PHE A 459 9.34 18.14 5.49
N ILE A 460 9.68 18.89 6.54
CA ILE A 460 10.54 20.08 6.44
C ILE A 460 11.94 19.69 5.95
N SER A 461 12.55 18.64 6.50
CA SER A 461 13.87 18.16 6.03
C SER A 461 13.84 17.71 4.56
N LEU A 462 12.79 17.03 4.12
CA LEU A 462 12.65 16.62 2.72
C LEU A 462 12.45 17.83 1.79
N LEU A 463 11.67 18.82 2.23
CA LEU A 463 11.49 20.07 1.51
C LEU A 463 12.81 20.84 1.34
N THR A 464 13.63 20.93 2.38
CA THR A 464 14.93 21.62 2.30
C THR A 464 15.90 20.87 1.40
N LEU A 465 15.94 19.54 1.49
CA LEU A 465 16.76 18.69 0.63
C LEU A 465 16.35 18.81 -0.85
N LEU A 466 15.05 18.78 -1.18
CA LEU A 466 14.55 18.86 -2.55
C LEU A 466 14.74 20.24 -3.20
N ARG A 467 14.88 21.31 -2.41
CA ARG A 467 15.07 22.68 -2.93
C ARG A 467 16.50 22.96 -3.37
N GLN A 468 17.48 22.15 -3.00
CA GLN A 468 18.88 22.38 -3.34
C GLN A 468 19.09 22.34 -4.87
N PRO A 469 19.61 23.42 -5.48
CA PRO A 469 19.90 23.43 -6.91
C PRO A 469 21.03 22.44 -7.25
N SER A 470 21.00 21.88 -8.46
CA SER A 470 22.12 21.08 -8.95
C SER A 470 23.37 21.97 -9.05
N SER A 471 24.50 21.50 -8.50
CA SER A 471 25.77 22.23 -8.53
C SER A 471 26.50 22.12 -9.87
N SER A 472 25.94 21.40 -10.84
CA SER A 472 26.52 21.31 -12.19
C SER A 472 26.01 22.48 -13.03
N PRO A 473 26.89 23.34 -13.60
CA PRO A 473 26.44 24.30 -14.58
C PRO A 473 25.78 23.53 -15.71
N VAL A 474 24.53 23.87 -16.03
CA VAL A 474 23.84 23.37 -17.21
C VAL A 474 24.80 23.60 -18.36
N ARG A 475 25.35 22.53 -18.96
CA ARG A 475 26.06 22.63 -20.23
C ARG A 475 25.04 23.13 -21.22
N THR A 476 24.95 24.44 -21.39
CA THR A 476 24.39 25.03 -22.58
C THR A 476 25.21 24.46 -23.72
N SER A 477 24.66 23.45 -24.39
CA SER A 477 25.11 23.08 -25.71
C SER A 477 24.94 24.33 -26.55
N THR A 478 26.02 25.08 -26.73
CA THR A 478 26.17 25.97 -27.86
C THR A 478 25.91 25.11 -29.08
N GLN A 479 24.72 25.26 -29.65
CA GLN A 479 24.49 24.94 -31.04
C GLN A 479 25.41 25.89 -31.82
N GLU A 480 26.61 25.44 -32.14
CA GLU A 480 27.36 26.01 -33.24
C GLU A 480 26.62 25.63 -34.52
N VAL A 481 26.01 26.69 -35.08
CA VAL A 481 25.51 26.97 -36.44
C VAL A 481 25.56 25.83 -37.45
#